data_AF-A0A645H638-F1
#
_entry.id   AF-A0A645H638-F1
#
_cell.length_a   1.000
_cell.length_b   1.000
_cell.length_c   1.000
_cell.angle_alpha   90.00
_cell.angle_beta   90.00
_cell.angle_gamma   90.00
#
_symmetry.space_group_name_H-M   'P 1'
#
loop_
_entity.id
_entity.type
_entity.pdbx_description
1 polymer ?
#
loop_
_entity_poly.entity_id
_entity_poly.type
_entity_poly.pdbx_seq_one_letter_code
_entity_poly.pdbx_strand_id
1 'polypeptide(L)' 'MKRFIPKDKLCKKAKRELDRARRNTWGAVNPITRRTESKTVYNRKKIRLERNDSDTAEFFYIYYQLNRSIHAYLIREVV' A
#
# COMPACT_ATOMS: atom_id res chain seq x y z
N MET A 1 27.57 41.90 -2.33
CA MET A 1 27.31 40.46 -2.53
C MET A 1 27.72 39.71 -1.26
N LYS A 2 26.89 38.79 -0.75
CA LYS A 2 27.32 37.93 0.37
C LYS A 2 28.38 36.94 -0.15
N ARG A 3 29.46 36.75 0.60
CA ARG A 3 30.50 35.78 0.24
C ARG A 3 29.92 34.36 0.28
N PHE A 4 30.25 33.54 -0.70
CA PHE A 4 29.88 32.13 -0.70
C PHE A 4 30.64 31.40 0.42
N ILE A 5 29.90 30.69 1.28
CA ILE A 5 30.47 29.87 2.35
C ILE A 5 30.06 28.42 2.09
N PRO A 6 31.03 27.50 1.93
CA PRO A 6 30.74 26.08 1.77
C PRO A 6 29.95 25.52 2.95
N LYS A 7 29.03 24.57 2.68
CA LYS A 7 28.15 23.97 3.71
C LYS A 7 28.94 23.45 4.91
N ASP A 8 30.11 22.86 4.69
CA ASP A 8 30.91 22.24 5.75
C ASP A 8 31.42 23.23 6.79
N LYS A 9 31.66 24.48 6.36
CA LYS A 9 32.15 25.58 7.19
C LYS A 9 31.04 26.34 7.91
N LEU A 10 29.77 25.99 7.68
CA LEU A 10 28.65 26.58 8.41
C LEU A 10 28.54 26.01 9.83
N CYS A 11 28.11 26.85 10.77
CA CYS A 11 27.76 26.41 12.11
C CYS A 11 26.57 25.44 12.07
N LYS A 12 26.40 24.64 13.13
CA LYS A 12 25.32 23.63 13.22
C LYS A 12 23.92 24.23 13.01
N LYS A 13 23.69 25.46 13.49
CA LYS A 13 22.41 26.18 13.33
C LYS A 13 22.15 26.55 11.86
N ALA A 14 23.13 27.14 11.19
CA ALA A 14 23.01 27.55 9.78
C ALA A 14 22.85 26.35 8.84
N LYS A 15 23.55 25.23 9.10
CA LYS A 15 23.34 23.97 8.36
C LYS A 15 21.89 23.50 8.43
N ARG A 16 21.29 23.52 9.63
CA ARG A 16 19.88 23.11 9.84
C ARG A 16 18.89 24.00 9.12
N GLU A 17 19.13 25.31 9.09
CA GLU A 17 18.28 26.29 8.40
C GLU A 17 18.34 26.11 6.88
N LEU A 18 19.54 25.94 6.34
CA LEU A 18 19.75 25.62 4.92
C LEU A 18 19.10 24.29 4.54
N ASP A 19 19.23 23.25 5.37
CA ASP A 19 18.58 21.96 5.13
C ASP A 19 17.06 22.01 5.32
N ARG A 20 16.54 22.92 6.16
CA ARG A 20 15.09 23.17 6.28
C ARG A 20 14.57 23.86 5.02
N ALA A 21 15.27 24.88 4.52
CA ALA A 21 14.92 25.54 3.27
C ALA A 21 14.89 24.57 2.08
N ARG A 22 15.85 23.63 2.03
CA ARG A 22 15.91 22.56 1.01
C ARG A 22 14.80 21.52 1.13
N ARG A 23 14.34 21.20 2.35
CA ARG A 23 13.34 20.15 2.61
C ARG A 23 11.90 20.55 2.29
N ASN A 24 11.63 21.81 1.95
CA ASN A 24 10.26 22.30 1.79
C ASN A 24 9.56 21.82 0.51
N THR A 25 10.27 21.29 -0.49
CA THR A 25 9.65 20.84 -1.73
C THR A 25 10.34 19.58 -2.25
N TRP A 26 9.56 18.60 -2.68
CA TRP A 26 10.02 17.49 -3.52
C TRP A 26 10.28 17.96 -4.98
N GLY A 27 10.61 19.25 -5.16
CA GLY A 27 10.62 19.92 -6.46
C GLY A 27 9.26 19.85 -7.15
N ALA A 28 9.23 19.29 -8.36
CA ALA A 28 8.01 19.06 -9.15
C ALA A 28 7.30 17.73 -8.80
N VAL A 29 7.93 16.86 -8.01
CA VAL A 29 7.36 15.55 -7.69
C VAL A 29 6.46 15.69 -6.48
N ASN A 30 5.17 15.41 -6.62
CA ASN A 30 4.30 15.30 -5.46
C ASN A 30 4.45 13.88 -4.87
N PRO A 31 4.95 13.70 -3.63
CA PRO A 31 5.13 12.37 -3.03
C PRO A 31 3.80 11.66 -2.75
N ILE A 32 2.66 12.35 -2.88
CA ILE A 32 1.34 11.75 -2.77
C ILE A 32 1.04 10.99 -4.06
N THR A 33 1.43 9.71 -4.09
CA THR A 33 1.19 8.78 -5.22
C THR A 33 -0.28 8.41 -5.40
N ARG A 34 -1.10 8.57 -4.36
CA ARG A 34 -2.55 8.30 -4.41
C ARG A 34 -3.33 9.42 -3.75
N ARG A 35 -4.18 10.11 -4.52
CA ARG A 35 -5.15 11.07 -3.99
C ARG A 35 -6.51 10.38 -3.89
N THR A 36 -7.13 10.45 -2.71
CA THR A 36 -8.53 10.07 -2.56
C THR A 36 -9.39 11.18 -3.15
N GLU A 37 -10.30 10.85 -4.06
CA GLU A 37 -11.17 11.82 -4.75
C GLU A 37 -11.98 12.69 -3.76
N SER A 38 -12.44 12.10 -2.65
CA SER A 38 -13.06 12.83 -1.55
C SER A 38 -12.85 12.10 -0.21
N LYS A 39 -12.72 12.84 0.89
CA LYS A 39 -12.55 12.25 2.24
C LYS A 39 -13.88 11.93 2.92
N THR A 40 -14.96 12.62 2.52
CA THR A 40 -16.26 12.60 3.18
C THR A 40 -17.33 11.91 2.36
N VAL A 41 -17.25 11.98 1.02
CA VAL A 41 -18.30 11.43 0.16
C VAL A 41 -18.10 9.92 0.02
N TYR A 42 -19.12 9.19 0.44
CA TYR A 42 -19.13 7.74 0.34
C TYR A 42 -19.21 7.29 -1.13
N ASN A 43 -18.18 6.60 -1.62
CA ASN A 43 -18.17 6.01 -2.96
C ASN A 43 -18.47 4.51 -2.90
N ARG A 44 -19.76 4.17 -3.08
CA ARG A 44 -20.28 2.78 -3.10
C ARG A 44 -19.62 1.85 -4.12
N LYS A 45 -19.06 2.39 -5.21
CA LYS A 45 -18.40 1.57 -6.26
C LYS A 45 -17.08 0.97 -5.77
N LYS A 46 -16.37 1.67 -4.86
CA LYS A 46 -15.10 1.21 -4.30
C LYS A 46 -15.26 -0.11 -3.53
N ILE A 47 -16.33 -0.23 -2.75
CA ILE A 47 -16.59 -1.41 -1.89
C ILE A 47 -16.97 -2.65 -2.72
N ARG A 48 -17.56 -2.45 -3.91
CA ARG A 48 -17.92 -3.57 -4.79
C ARG A 48 -16.70 -4.16 -5.52
N LEU A 49 -15.68 -3.35 -5.79
CA LEU A 49 -14.41 -3.81 -6.36
C LEU A 49 -13.54 -4.58 -5.34
N GLU A 50 -13.58 -4.19 -4.08
CA GLU A 50 -12.87 -4.90 -2.99
C GLU A 50 -13.55 -6.21 -2.59
N ARG A 51 -14.86 -6.34 -2.87
CA ARG A 51 -15.61 -7.60 -2.81
C ARG A 51 -15.65 -8.25 -4.20
N ASN A 52 -14.52 -8.79 -4.64
CA ASN A 52 -14.59 -9.88 -5.61
C ASN A 52 -15.20 -11.08 -4.89
N ASP A 53 -16.54 -11.15 -4.91
CA ASP A 53 -17.31 -12.27 -4.36
C ASP A 53 -16.97 -13.60 -5.08
N SER A 54 -16.21 -13.55 -6.19
CA SER A 54 -15.61 -14.71 -6.87
C SER A 54 -14.55 -15.42 -6.02
N ASP A 55 -13.68 -14.67 -5.36
CA ASP A 55 -12.45 -15.24 -4.77
C ASP A 55 -12.78 -16.06 -3.50
N THR A 56 -13.80 -15.61 -2.77
CA THR A 56 -14.28 -16.31 -1.57
C THR A 56 -15.10 -17.55 -1.95
N ALA A 57 -15.97 -17.45 -2.96
CA ALA A 57 -16.80 -18.57 -3.41
C ALA A 57 -15.98 -19.68 -4.09
N GLU A 58 -14.99 -19.33 -4.90
CA GLU A 58 -14.08 -20.30 -5.54
C GLU A 58 -13.25 -21.09 -4.52
N PHE A 59 -12.75 -20.42 -3.48
CA PHE A 59 -11.98 -21.07 -2.41
C PHE A 59 -12.79 -22.15 -1.69
N PHE A 60 -14.05 -21.84 -1.31
CA PHE A 60 -14.92 -22.82 -0.66
C PHE A 60 -15.25 -23.99 -1.60
N TYR A 61 -15.53 -23.74 -2.88
CA TYR A 61 -15.88 -24.79 -3.84
C TYR A 61 -14.72 -25.78 -4.07
N ILE A 62 -13.49 -25.28 -4.22
CA ILE A 62 -12.29 -26.13 -4.37
C ILE A 62 -12.02 -26.91 -3.08
N TYR A 63 -12.14 -26.28 -1.91
CA TYR A 63 -11.97 -26.93 -0.62
C TYR A 63 -12.99 -28.07 -0.42
N TYR A 64 -14.28 -27.86 -0.71
CA TYR A 64 -15.30 -28.91 -0.59
C TYR A 64 -15.04 -30.09 -1.54
N GLN A 65 -14.58 -29.84 -2.77
CA GLN A 65 -14.25 -30.91 -3.71
C GLN A 65 -13.04 -31.74 -3.27
N LEU A 66 -11.98 -31.10 -2.80
CA LEU A 66 -10.78 -31.79 -2.32
C LEU A 66 -11.08 -32.64 -1.08
N ASN A 67 -11.83 -32.11 -0.11
CA ASN A 67 -12.17 -32.86 1.10
C ASN A 67 -13.15 -34.01 0.83
N ARG A 68 -14.05 -33.87 -0.15
CA ARG A 68 -14.92 -34.96 -0.61
C ARG A 68 -14.12 -36.09 -1.26
N SER A 69 -13.10 -35.76 -2.06
CA SER A 69 -12.22 -36.74 -2.69
C SER A 69 -11.34 -37.47 -1.66
N ILE A 70 -10.84 -36.76 -0.64
CA ILE A 70 -10.04 -37.34 0.45
C ILE A 70 -10.89 -38.31 1.30
N HIS A 71 -12.12 -37.94 1.66
CA HIS A 71 -13.03 -38.84 2.37
C HIS A 71 -13.38 -40.09 1.55
N ALA A 72 -13.61 -39.94 0.23
CA ALA A 72 -13.87 -41.07 -0.64
C ALA A 72 -12.68 -42.03 -0.77
N TYR A 73 -11.45 -41.51 -0.68
CA TYR A 73 -10.22 -42.31 -0.71
C TYR A 73 -10.00 -43.05 0.62
N LEU A 74 -10.17 -42.36 1.74
CA LEU A 74 -10.08 -42.95 3.09
C LEU A 74 -11.11 -44.06 3.32
N ILE A 75 -12.33 -43.93 2.77
CA ILE A 75 -13.37 -44.98 2.88
C ILE A 75 -13.02 -46.22 2.03
N ARG A 76 -12.25 -46.06 0.94
CA ARG A 76 -11.81 -47.16 0.07
C ARG A 76 -10.57 -47.88 0.55
N GLU A 77 -9.71 -47.24 1.34
CA GLU A 77 -8.51 -47.86 1.93
C GLU A 77 -8.80 -48.61 3.25
N VAL A 78 -9.97 -48.38 3.86
CA VAL A 78 -10.38 -48.95 5.16
C VAL A 78 -11.32 -50.16 5.02
N VAL A 79 -11.65 -50.58 3.79
CA VAL A 79 -12.41 -51.82 3.47
C VAL A 79 -11.53 -52.74 2.63
#